data_AF-S3I724-F1
#
_entry.id   AF-S3I724-F1
#
_cell.length_a   1.000
_cell.length_b   1.000
_cell.length_c   1.000
_cell.angle_alpha   90.00
_cell.angle_beta   90.00
_cell.angle_gamma   90.00
#
_symmetry.space_group_name_H-M   'P 1'
#
loop_
_entity.id
_entity.type
_entity.pdbx_description
1 polymer ?
#
loop_
_entity_poly.entity_id
_entity_poly.type
_entity_poly.pdbx_seq_one_letter_code
_entity_poly.pdbx_strand_id
1 'polypeptide(L)'
;SGGSGTDILYGGGGDDQVAGRSGDDHLVGGDGDDRLDGGSGDDVFIVLARSGNGGDDGDDRMDGGSGSDCYDASATVLGVVIDLERGEASGAEIGDDALLDVENASCGSGDDTIIASARVNVLVGGDGDDVFVFQSVASLQNDGAGHDEILDFGVGDRIDLSALGQYGTLTFAGLQIDGDTPQIGSVTFIYEALGDDTRTVVRTIVDLDHDDDLQILLRGHHELTAEDFILAAIEPGQVTVDSQTMGQA
;
A
#
# COMPACT_ATOMS: atom_id res chain seq x y z
N SER A 1 -18.61 -7.75 -20.81
CA SER A 1 -18.61 -8.85 -19.83
C SER A 1 -17.78 -10.02 -20.33
N GLY A 2 -16.96 -10.62 -19.46
CA GLY A 2 -16.02 -11.71 -19.76
C GLY A 2 -16.69 -13.07 -19.87
N GLY A 3 -17.15 -13.64 -18.76
CA GLY A 3 -17.75 -14.97 -18.77
C GLY A 3 -17.08 -15.91 -17.79
N SER A 4 -16.35 -16.89 -18.31
CA SER A 4 -15.65 -17.87 -17.49
C SER A 4 -14.22 -18.01 -17.98
N GLY A 5 -13.27 -18.07 -17.04
CA GLY A 5 -11.85 -18.03 -17.33
C GLY A 5 -11.34 -16.59 -17.38
N THR A 6 -10.03 -16.43 -17.57
CA THR A 6 -9.37 -15.12 -17.62
C THR A 6 -9.72 -14.34 -18.88
N ASP A 7 -10.34 -13.19 -18.69
CA ASP A 7 -10.72 -12.24 -19.71
C ASP A 7 -9.96 -10.91 -19.55
N ILE A 8 -9.84 -10.17 -20.66
CA ILE A 8 -9.39 -8.77 -20.66
C ILE A 8 -10.54 -7.95 -21.21
N LEU A 9 -11.06 -7.03 -20.39
CA LEU A 9 -12.24 -6.25 -20.68
C LEU A 9 -11.93 -4.76 -20.66
N TYR A 10 -12.49 -4.04 -21.64
CA TYR A 10 -12.39 -2.59 -21.77
C TYR A 10 -13.80 -2.02 -21.99
N GLY A 11 -14.22 -1.08 -21.15
CA GLY A 11 -15.46 -0.30 -21.33
C GLY A 11 -15.30 0.70 -22.48
N GLY A 12 -14.27 1.53 -22.39
CA GLY A 12 -13.83 2.42 -23.45
C GLY A 12 -13.99 3.88 -23.08
N GLY A 13 -15.16 4.47 -23.33
CA GLY A 13 -15.35 5.90 -23.11
C GLY A 13 -16.81 6.25 -22.90
N GLY A 14 -17.06 7.13 -21.94
CA GLY A 14 -18.34 7.34 -21.29
C GLY A 14 -18.62 6.28 -20.22
N ASP A 15 -19.59 6.56 -19.35
CA ASP A 15 -19.95 5.70 -18.20
C ASP A 15 -20.39 4.28 -18.62
N ASP A 16 -19.55 3.30 -18.32
CA ASP A 16 -19.65 1.91 -18.71
C ASP A 16 -19.99 0.97 -17.53
N GLN A 17 -20.40 -0.25 -17.89
CA GLN A 17 -20.59 -1.36 -16.96
C GLN A 17 -19.77 -2.55 -17.44
N VAL A 18 -18.69 -2.84 -16.73
CA VAL A 18 -17.76 -3.93 -17.03
C VAL A 18 -17.94 -5.03 -15.99
N ALA A 19 -18.02 -6.28 -16.44
CA ALA A 19 -18.24 -7.42 -15.54
C ALA A 19 -17.39 -8.62 -15.98
N GLY A 20 -16.42 -9.01 -15.16
CA GLY A 20 -15.52 -10.16 -15.36
C GLY A 20 -16.28 -11.48 -15.28
N ARG A 21 -16.92 -11.67 -14.12
CA ARG A 21 -17.70 -12.82 -13.64
C ARG A 21 -16.85 -13.89 -12.97
N SER A 22 -16.22 -14.80 -13.71
CA SER A 22 -15.55 -15.94 -13.09
C SER A 22 -14.24 -16.23 -13.77
N GLY A 23 -13.18 -16.42 -12.99
CA GLY A 23 -11.81 -16.44 -13.49
C GLY A 23 -11.09 -15.17 -13.07
N ASP A 24 -9.78 -15.17 -13.24
CA ASP A 24 -8.91 -14.05 -12.88
C ASP A 24 -8.90 -13.08 -14.06
N ASP A 25 -9.62 -11.97 -13.96
CA ASP A 25 -9.91 -11.05 -15.05
C ASP A 25 -9.09 -9.75 -14.96
N HIS A 26 -8.84 -9.11 -16.11
CA HIS A 26 -8.30 -7.75 -16.17
C HIS A 26 -9.39 -6.80 -16.69
N LEU A 27 -9.79 -5.84 -15.86
CA LEU A 27 -10.90 -4.94 -16.15
C LEU A 27 -10.38 -3.51 -16.27
N VAL A 28 -10.74 -2.85 -17.37
CA VAL A 28 -10.46 -1.44 -17.62
C VAL A 28 -11.78 -0.74 -17.89
N GLY A 29 -12.08 0.29 -17.10
CA GLY A 29 -13.25 1.14 -17.28
C GLY A 29 -13.09 1.93 -18.59
N GLY A 30 -12.12 2.83 -18.61
CA GLY A 30 -11.89 3.73 -19.72
C GLY A 30 -12.09 5.17 -19.26
N ASP A 31 -12.51 6.05 -20.15
CA ASP A 31 -12.89 7.41 -19.74
C ASP A 31 -14.36 7.43 -19.26
N GLY A 32 -14.72 8.17 -18.21
CA GLY A 32 -16.08 8.29 -17.68
C GLY A 32 -16.26 7.61 -16.31
N ASP A 33 -17.41 7.80 -15.66
CA ASP A 33 -17.65 7.24 -14.32
C ASP A 33 -18.15 5.78 -14.44
N ASP A 34 -17.24 4.82 -14.32
CA ASP A 34 -17.50 3.43 -14.65
C ASP A 34 -17.94 2.59 -13.44
N ARG A 35 -18.58 1.45 -13.74
CA ARG A 35 -18.87 0.39 -12.76
C ARG A 35 -18.24 -0.91 -13.19
N LEU A 36 -17.27 -1.38 -12.42
CA LEU A 36 -16.53 -2.61 -12.67
C LEU A 36 -16.85 -3.65 -11.59
N ASP A 37 -17.17 -4.87 -12.02
CA ASP A 37 -17.48 -6.03 -11.18
C ASP A 37 -16.54 -7.17 -11.59
N GLY A 38 -15.57 -7.51 -10.74
CA GLY A 38 -14.60 -8.60 -10.95
C GLY A 38 -15.31 -9.95 -10.88
N GLY A 39 -15.87 -10.24 -9.70
CA GLY A 39 -16.76 -11.36 -9.47
C GLY A 39 -16.09 -12.45 -8.65
N SER A 40 -15.58 -13.49 -9.30
CA SER A 40 -14.86 -14.57 -8.60
C SER A 40 -13.56 -14.90 -9.29
N GLY A 41 -12.47 -14.96 -8.54
CA GLY A 41 -11.13 -15.04 -9.11
C GLY A 41 -10.29 -13.92 -8.52
N ASP A 42 -9.00 -13.92 -8.82
CA ASP A 42 -8.12 -12.82 -8.44
C ASP A 42 -8.11 -11.81 -9.58
N ASP A 43 -8.89 -10.73 -9.46
CA ASP A 43 -9.11 -9.76 -10.52
C ASP A 43 -8.17 -8.55 -10.42
N VAL A 44 -7.89 -7.92 -11.56
CA VAL A 44 -7.07 -6.71 -11.65
C VAL A 44 -7.88 -5.59 -12.31
N PHE A 45 -8.11 -4.52 -11.57
CA PHE A 45 -8.73 -3.29 -12.07
C PHE A 45 -7.63 -2.31 -12.49
N ILE A 46 -7.51 -2.05 -13.79
CA ILE A 46 -6.46 -1.19 -14.33
C ILE A 46 -7.06 0.19 -14.60
N VAL A 47 -6.53 1.21 -13.95
CA VAL A 47 -6.87 2.61 -14.22
C VAL A 47 -5.95 3.21 -15.28
N LEU A 48 -6.48 4.16 -16.05
CA LEU A 48 -5.76 4.82 -17.13
C LEU A 48 -5.27 6.18 -16.66
N ALA A 49 -3.96 6.32 -16.49
CA ALA A 49 -3.39 7.62 -16.17
C ALA A 49 -3.64 8.65 -17.29
N ARG A 50 -4.47 9.66 -16.98
CA ARG A 50 -4.74 10.79 -17.86
C ARG A 50 -4.02 12.04 -17.35
N SER A 51 -3.18 12.64 -18.20
CA SER A 51 -2.50 13.90 -17.92
C SER A 51 -2.83 14.93 -19.00
N GLY A 52 -3.47 16.06 -18.62
CA GLY A 52 -3.81 17.11 -19.58
C GLY A 52 -4.98 18.02 -19.20
N ASN A 53 -5.52 18.77 -20.17
CA ASN A 53 -6.61 19.73 -19.97
C ASN A 53 -7.94 19.02 -19.63
N GLY A 54 -8.09 18.61 -18.37
CA GLY A 54 -9.36 18.23 -17.74
C GLY A 54 -9.77 16.76 -17.91
N GLY A 55 -8.90 15.83 -17.53
CA GLY A 55 -9.35 14.47 -17.27
C GLY A 55 -8.32 13.72 -16.44
N ASP A 56 -8.78 13.24 -15.30
CA ASP A 56 -8.64 11.86 -14.85
C ASP A 56 -9.36 10.91 -15.83
N ASP A 57 -9.34 9.60 -15.56
CA ASP A 57 -10.16 8.64 -16.29
C ASP A 57 -11.62 8.59 -15.81
N GLY A 58 -11.93 9.00 -14.57
CA GLY A 58 -13.29 9.19 -14.08
C GLY A 58 -13.37 9.00 -12.57
N ASP A 59 -14.56 9.10 -11.98
CA ASP A 59 -14.79 8.65 -10.60
C ASP A 59 -15.41 7.24 -10.63
N ASP A 60 -14.57 6.20 -10.56
CA ASP A 60 -14.99 4.83 -10.80
C ASP A 60 -15.50 4.12 -9.53
N ARG A 61 -16.29 3.07 -9.76
CA ARG A 61 -16.68 2.13 -8.72
C ARG A 61 -16.28 0.72 -9.10
N MET A 62 -15.44 0.11 -8.27
CA MET A 62 -14.88 -1.21 -8.47
C MET A 62 -15.30 -2.14 -7.34
N ASP A 63 -15.75 -3.34 -7.70
CA ASP A 63 -16.17 -4.40 -6.78
C ASP A 63 -15.41 -5.68 -7.16
N GLY A 64 -14.38 -6.06 -6.39
CA GLY A 64 -13.57 -7.25 -6.63
C GLY A 64 -14.37 -8.54 -6.43
N GLY A 65 -15.23 -8.55 -5.42
CA GLY A 65 -16.05 -9.69 -5.08
C GLY A 65 -15.27 -10.72 -4.28
N SER A 66 -15.00 -11.89 -4.87
CA SER A 66 -14.37 -13.00 -4.16
C SER A 66 -13.02 -13.37 -4.77
N GLY A 67 -11.98 -13.25 -3.97
CA GLY A 67 -10.62 -13.53 -4.39
C GLY A 67 -9.66 -12.64 -3.63
N SER A 68 -8.51 -12.42 -4.26
CA SER A 68 -7.52 -11.45 -3.87
C SER A 68 -7.36 -10.44 -5.01
N ASP A 69 -8.10 -9.35 -4.93
CA ASP A 69 -8.27 -8.41 -6.03
C ASP A 69 -7.28 -7.24 -5.92
N CYS A 70 -6.93 -6.64 -7.06
CA CYS A 70 -5.89 -5.61 -7.14
C CYS A 70 -6.37 -4.36 -7.89
N TYR A 71 -6.17 -3.19 -7.27
CA TYR A 71 -6.24 -1.90 -7.94
C TYR A 71 -4.87 -1.54 -8.54
N ASP A 72 -4.78 -1.48 -9.85
CA ASP A 72 -3.56 -1.27 -10.62
C ASP A 72 -3.53 0.14 -11.23
N ALA A 73 -2.85 1.04 -10.51
CA ALA A 73 -2.52 2.40 -10.91
C ALA A 73 -1.07 2.52 -11.44
N SER A 74 -0.46 1.42 -11.89
CA SER A 74 0.94 1.42 -12.37
C SER A 74 1.21 2.30 -13.59
N ALA A 75 0.16 2.77 -14.27
CA ALA A 75 0.27 3.72 -15.37
C ALA A 75 0.51 5.17 -14.92
N THR A 76 0.30 5.48 -13.64
CA THR A 76 0.38 6.84 -13.09
C THR A 76 1.83 7.34 -13.01
N VAL A 77 1.99 8.66 -13.13
CA VAL A 77 3.27 9.36 -12.99
C VAL A 77 3.23 10.48 -11.96
N LEU A 78 2.04 10.83 -11.48
CA LEU A 78 1.83 11.70 -10.33
C LEU A 78 1.41 10.86 -9.14
N GLY A 79 1.75 11.34 -7.94
CA GLY A 79 1.41 10.67 -6.69
C GLY A 79 -0.09 10.42 -6.53
N VAL A 80 -0.44 9.20 -6.13
CA VAL A 80 -1.80 8.76 -5.77
C VAL A 80 -1.88 8.39 -4.29
N VAL A 81 -3.10 8.44 -3.75
CA VAL A 81 -3.41 7.93 -2.42
C VAL A 81 -4.41 6.80 -2.55
N ILE A 82 -4.02 5.58 -2.16
CA ILE A 82 -4.89 4.39 -2.16
C ILE A 82 -5.13 3.97 -0.72
N ASP A 83 -6.38 4.10 -0.26
CA ASP A 83 -6.82 3.69 1.07
C ASP A 83 -7.66 2.42 1.01
N LEU A 84 -7.01 1.27 1.18
CA LEU A 84 -7.66 -0.05 1.15
C LEU A 84 -8.53 -0.31 2.38
N GLU A 85 -8.27 0.38 3.50
CA GLU A 85 -9.09 0.28 4.71
C GLU A 85 -10.42 1.03 4.53
N ARG A 86 -10.40 2.19 3.87
CA ARG A 86 -11.61 2.97 3.57
C ARG A 86 -12.30 2.52 2.29
N GLY A 87 -11.59 1.86 1.39
CA GLY A 87 -12.07 1.52 0.06
C GLY A 87 -12.14 2.73 -0.86
N GLU A 88 -11.10 3.57 -0.85
CA GLU A 88 -11.03 4.81 -1.62
C GLU A 88 -9.65 4.91 -2.31
N ALA A 89 -9.60 5.33 -3.58
CA ALA A 89 -8.35 5.73 -4.23
C ALA A 89 -8.53 7.12 -4.84
N SER A 90 -7.50 7.96 -4.80
CA SER A 90 -7.59 9.31 -5.33
C SER A 90 -6.27 9.82 -5.89
N GLY A 91 -6.34 10.58 -6.98
CA GLY A 91 -5.16 11.14 -7.62
C GLY A 91 -5.53 12.01 -8.81
N ALA A 92 -4.63 12.93 -9.17
CA ALA A 92 -4.89 13.89 -10.25
C ALA A 92 -5.05 13.23 -11.63
N GLU A 93 -4.59 11.98 -11.79
CA GLU A 93 -4.63 11.24 -13.06
C GLU A 93 -5.70 10.13 -13.08
N ILE A 94 -6.33 9.86 -11.92
CA ILE A 94 -7.23 8.72 -11.70
C ILE A 94 -8.58 9.11 -11.07
N GLY A 95 -8.80 10.38 -10.73
CA GLY A 95 -10.07 10.85 -10.14
C GLY A 95 -10.22 10.42 -8.68
N ASP A 96 -11.47 10.30 -8.22
CA ASP A 96 -11.84 9.78 -6.90
C ASP A 96 -12.62 8.45 -7.04
N ASP A 97 -11.94 7.34 -6.80
CA ASP A 97 -12.47 5.99 -6.97
C ASP A 97 -12.99 5.35 -5.67
N ALA A 98 -14.02 4.52 -5.81
CA ALA A 98 -14.56 3.68 -4.74
C ALA A 98 -14.18 2.20 -4.96
N LEU A 99 -13.46 1.64 -4.00
CA LEU A 99 -12.96 0.26 -3.99
C LEU A 99 -13.78 -0.59 -3.01
N LEU A 100 -14.40 -1.66 -3.50
CA LEU A 100 -15.13 -2.63 -2.69
C LEU A 100 -14.52 -4.00 -2.87
N ASP A 101 -14.26 -4.70 -1.76
CA ASP A 101 -13.66 -6.03 -1.77
C ASP A 101 -12.38 -6.06 -2.65
N VAL A 102 -11.51 -5.06 -2.48
CA VAL A 102 -10.19 -4.96 -3.12
C VAL A 102 -9.11 -4.97 -2.05
N GLU A 103 -8.11 -5.82 -2.22
CA GLU A 103 -7.10 -6.09 -1.19
C GLU A 103 -5.71 -5.59 -1.55
N ASN A 104 -5.41 -5.40 -2.82
CA ASN A 104 -4.05 -5.16 -3.27
C ASN A 104 -3.99 -3.88 -4.06
N ALA A 105 -2.80 -3.28 -4.08
CA ALA A 105 -2.56 -2.03 -4.79
C ALA A 105 -1.20 -2.05 -5.48
N SER A 106 -1.17 -1.55 -6.71
CA SER A 106 0.06 -1.22 -7.42
C SER A 106 0.01 0.23 -7.85
N CYS A 107 1.04 1.00 -7.48
CA CYS A 107 1.18 2.39 -7.91
C CYS A 107 2.27 2.55 -8.98
N GLY A 108 2.52 3.81 -9.35
CA GLY A 108 3.15 4.19 -10.61
C GLY A 108 4.57 4.69 -10.42
N SER A 109 4.85 5.89 -10.95
CA SER A 109 6.16 6.55 -10.79
C SER A 109 6.12 7.83 -9.96
N GLY A 110 4.98 8.08 -9.31
CA GLY A 110 4.77 9.21 -8.43
C GLY A 110 5.25 8.90 -7.00
N ASP A 111 5.29 9.91 -6.15
CA ASP A 111 5.46 9.66 -4.71
C ASP A 111 4.09 9.24 -4.14
N ASP A 112 3.89 7.93 -3.99
CA ASP A 112 2.58 7.35 -3.74
C ASP A 112 2.35 7.08 -2.23
N THR A 113 1.08 7.01 -1.81
CA THR A 113 0.70 6.62 -0.45
C THR A 113 -0.32 5.49 -0.47
N ILE A 114 0.05 4.35 0.11
CA ILE A 114 -0.83 3.19 0.22
C ILE A 114 -1.16 2.95 1.69
N ILE A 115 -2.45 3.01 2.05
CA ILE A 115 -2.94 2.64 3.38
C ILE A 115 -3.44 1.20 3.33
N ALA A 116 -2.77 0.34 4.09
CA ALA A 116 -3.13 -1.07 4.25
C ALA A 116 -4.42 -1.24 5.06
N SER A 117 -5.17 -2.28 4.71
CA SER A 117 -6.41 -2.69 5.38
C SER A 117 -6.13 -3.71 6.50
N ALA A 118 -7.19 -4.18 7.19
CA ALA A 118 -7.10 -5.34 8.08
C ALA A 118 -7.03 -6.72 7.37
N ARG A 119 -7.18 -6.78 6.04
CA ARG A 119 -6.95 -7.99 5.24
C ARG A 119 -5.48 -8.05 4.81
N VAL A 120 -4.98 -9.25 4.50
CA VAL A 120 -3.66 -9.43 3.88
C VAL A 120 -3.59 -8.63 2.57
N ASN A 121 -2.63 -7.70 2.50
CA ASN A 121 -2.37 -6.85 1.36
C ASN A 121 -1.03 -7.22 0.68
N VAL A 122 -1.01 -7.17 -0.65
CA VAL A 122 0.20 -7.23 -1.48
C VAL A 122 0.35 -5.87 -2.15
N LEU A 123 1.44 -5.19 -1.85
CA LEU A 123 1.63 -3.78 -2.17
C LEU A 123 2.84 -3.58 -3.07
N VAL A 124 2.67 -2.73 -4.09
CA VAL A 124 3.72 -2.28 -5.00
C VAL A 124 3.68 -0.76 -5.03
N GLY A 125 4.77 -0.12 -4.59
CA GLY A 125 4.91 1.34 -4.61
C GLY A 125 5.21 1.85 -6.03
N GLY A 126 6.14 1.18 -6.71
CA GLY A 126 6.62 1.57 -8.02
C GLY A 126 7.92 2.37 -7.95
N ASP A 127 8.09 3.34 -8.84
CA ASP A 127 9.17 4.32 -8.74
C ASP A 127 8.67 5.51 -7.91
N GLY A 128 9.53 6.15 -7.12
CA GLY A 128 9.10 7.31 -6.31
C GLY A 128 9.62 7.19 -4.88
N ASP A 129 9.33 8.18 -4.05
CA ASP A 129 9.50 8.07 -2.60
C ASP A 129 8.14 7.69 -1.97
N ASP A 130 7.86 6.39 -1.86
CA ASP A 130 6.51 5.89 -1.49
C ASP A 130 6.29 5.75 0.02
N VAL A 131 5.03 5.81 0.46
CA VAL A 131 4.66 5.64 1.87
C VAL A 131 3.62 4.52 2.04
N PHE A 132 4.01 3.47 2.76
CA PHE A 132 3.15 2.35 3.14
C PHE A 132 2.66 2.54 4.58
N VAL A 133 1.36 2.80 4.76
CA VAL A 133 0.76 3.21 6.03
C VAL A 133 0.00 2.05 6.66
N PHE A 134 0.34 1.73 7.92
CA PHE A 134 -0.37 0.75 8.74
C PHE A 134 -1.01 1.46 9.94
N GLN A 135 -2.32 1.73 9.83
CA GLN A 135 -3.01 2.62 10.77
C GLN A 135 -3.42 1.95 12.09
N SER A 136 -3.36 0.62 12.19
CA SER A 136 -3.81 -0.10 13.37
C SER A 136 -3.07 -1.41 13.60
N VAL A 137 -3.22 -1.99 14.78
CA VAL A 137 -2.76 -3.36 15.03
C VAL A 137 -3.53 -4.37 14.16
N ALA A 138 -4.80 -4.08 13.82
CA ALA A 138 -5.60 -4.95 12.96
C ALA A 138 -5.01 -5.02 11.53
N SER A 139 -4.51 -3.91 11.00
CA SER A 139 -3.83 -3.86 9.70
C SER A 139 -2.46 -4.55 9.68
N LEU A 140 -1.98 -5.07 10.81
CA LEU A 140 -0.78 -5.90 10.88
C LEU A 140 -1.11 -7.35 11.23
N GLN A 141 -2.19 -7.56 12.00
CA GLN A 141 -2.67 -8.89 12.35
C GLN A 141 -3.31 -9.60 11.16
N ASN A 142 -3.81 -8.87 10.16
CA ASN A 142 -4.32 -9.45 8.93
C ASN A 142 -5.43 -10.48 9.15
N ASP A 143 -6.29 -10.27 10.16
CA ASP A 143 -7.28 -11.22 10.66
C ASP A 143 -6.73 -12.64 10.98
N GLY A 144 -5.41 -12.76 11.21
CA GLY A 144 -4.69 -14.01 11.41
C GLY A 144 -4.46 -14.83 10.13
N ALA A 145 -4.66 -14.24 8.96
CA ALA A 145 -4.60 -14.92 7.66
C ALA A 145 -3.21 -14.87 6.99
N GLY A 146 -2.25 -14.14 7.54
CA GLY A 146 -0.90 -14.01 6.98
C GLY A 146 -0.24 -12.70 7.37
N HIS A 147 0.58 -12.18 6.46
CA HIS A 147 1.29 -10.92 6.61
C HIS A 147 1.22 -10.14 5.31
N ASP A 148 1.17 -8.82 5.42
CA ASP A 148 1.31 -7.93 4.27
C ASP A 148 2.68 -8.09 3.64
N GLU A 149 2.74 -7.99 2.31
CA GLU A 149 3.97 -8.06 1.54
C GLU A 149 4.14 -6.82 0.67
N ILE A 150 5.22 -6.07 0.89
CA ILE A 150 5.68 -5.01 -0.01
C ILE A 150 6.68 -5.64 -0.97
N LEU A 151 6.38 -5.58 -2.27
CA LEU A 151 7.10 -6.34 -3.29
C LEU A 151 8.37 -5.66 -3.81
N ASP A 152 8.45 -4.34 -3.71
CA ASP A 152 9.46 -3.53 -4.40
C ASP A 152 10.09 -2.42 -3.54
N PHE A 153 9.95 -2.51 -2.21
CA PHE A 153 10.47 -1.52 -1.26
C PHE A 153 11.89 -1.05 -1.64
N GLY A 154 12.02 0.24 -1.89
CA GLY A 154 13.16 0.87 -2.54
C GLY A 154 13.86 1.92 -1.68
N VAL A 155 14.73 2.68 -2.34
CA VAL A 155 15.38 3.84 -1.72
C VAL A 155 14.43 5.01 -1.79
N GLY A 156 14.10 5.62 -0.65
CA GLY A 156 13.17 6.74 -0.57
C GLY A 156 11.87 6.34 0.13
N ASP A 157 11.47 5.08 -0.06
CA ASP A 157 10.27 4.50 0.53
C ASP A 157 10.28 4.48 2.05
N ARG A 158 9.09 4.57 2.64
CA ARG A 158 8.91 4.62 4.08
C ARG A 158 7.72 3.80 4.53
N ILE A 159 7.86 3.18 5.70
CA ILE A 159 6.77 2.51 6.40
C ILE A 159 6.25 3.42 7.50
N ASP A 160 4.99 3.83 7.42
CA ASP A 160 4.33 4.64 8.44
C ASP A 160 3.60 3.77 9.46
N LEU A 161 4.16 3.75 10.67
CA LEU A 161 3.62 3.09 11.86
C LEU A 161 3.20 4.11 12.93
N SER A 162 3.14 5.40 12.59
CA SER A 162 2.93 6.49 13.54
C SER A 162 1.60 6.38 14.29
N ALA A 163 0.58 5.82 13.64
CA ALA A 163 -0.74 5.58 14.25
C ALA A 163 -0.67 4.56 15.41
N LEU A 164 0.28 3.62 15.37
CA LEU A 164 0.51 2.66 16.46
C LEU A 164 1.10 3.31 17.71
N GLY A 165 1.56 4.56 17.60
CA GLY A 165 2.01 5.39 18.71
C GLY A 165 0.97 5.54 19.84
N GLN A 166 -0.31 5.28 19.54
CA GLN A 166 -1.38 5.24 20.55
C GLN A 166 -1.21 4.13 21.60
N TYR A 167 -0.45 3.07 21.28
CA TYR A 167 -0.15 1.95 22.18
C TYR A 167 1.16 2.15 22.96
N GLY A 168 1.99 3.12 22.55
CA GLY A 168 3.27 3.42 23.18
C GLY A 168 4.21 4.09 22.18
N THR A 169 5.27 4.72 22.68
CA THR A 169 6.29 5.31 21.80
C THR A 169 7.03 4.20 21.05
N LEU A 170 7.00 4.26 19.72
CA LEU A 170 7.80 3.40 18.86
C LEU A 170 9.20 3.98 18.62
N THR A 171 10.20 3.11 18.61
CA THR A 171 11.60 3.43 18.33
C THR A 171 12.22 2.38 17.43
N PHE A 172 12.99 2.83 16.43
CA PHE A 172 13.73 1.92 15.58
C PHE A 172 14.92 1.33 16.35
N ALA A 173 14.97 0.01 16.43
CA ALA A 173 15.99 -0.76 17.13
C ALA A 173 16.94 -1.53 16.18
N GLY A 174 16.68 -1.52 14.88
CA GLY A 174 17.56 -2.10 13.86
C GLY A 174 17.44 -3.62 13.69
N LEU A 175 18.49 -4.21 13.12
CA LEU A 175 18.56 -5.65 12.86
C LEU A 175 18.58 -6.41 14.18
N GLN A 176 17.59 -7.29 14.38
CA GLN A 176 17.55 -8.19 15.53
C GLN A 176 18.48 -9.37 15.29
N ILE A 177 19.36 -9.64 16.27
CA ILE A 177 20.27 -10.79 16.23
C ILE A 177 19.91 -11.83 17.31
N ASP A 178 20.33 -13.06 17.10
CA ASP A 178 20.09 -14.17 18.03
C ASP A 178 20.53 -13.81 19.47
N GLY A 179 19.57 -13.86 20.40
CA GLY A 179 19.78 -13.55 21.81
C GLY A 179 19.34 -12.14 22.23
N ASP A 180 18.96 -11.28 21.28
CA ASP A 180 18.31 -10.01 21.61
C ASP A 180 16.93 -10.26 22.20
N THR A 181 16.67 -9.60 23.32
CA THR A 181 15.33 -9.59 23.92
C THR A 181 14.57 -8.41 23.35
N PRO A 182 13.49 -8.65 22.60
CA PRO A 182 12.74 -7.56 22.00
C PRO A 182 12.16 -6.63 23.08
N GLN A 183 12.16 -5.32 22.83
CA GLN A 183 11.65 -4.33 23.77
C GLN A 183 10.27 -3.85 23.34
N ILE A 184 9.38 -3.60 24.30
CA ILE A 184 8.13 -2.89 24.03
C ILE A 184 8.46 -1.53 23.43
N GLY A 185 7.72 -1.15 22.38
CA GLY A 185 7.94 0.09 21.64
C GLY A 185 9.12 0.01 20.68
N SER A 186 9.52 -1.20 20.25
CA SER A 186 10.61 -1.37 19.30
C SER A 186 10.11 -1.82 17.93
N VAL A 187 10.71 -1.25 16.90
CA VAL A 187 10.64 -1.71 15.51
C VAL A 187 11.99 -2.33 15.17
N THR A 188 11.99 -3.61 14.84
CA THR A 188 13.17 -4.38 14.49
C THR A 188 12.99 -5.04 13.14
N PHE A 189 14.06 -5.60 12.57
CA PHE A 189 13.93 -6.46 11.40
C PHE A 189 14.87 -7.66 11.47
N ILE A 190 14.54 -8.71 10.73
CA ILE A 190 15.40 -9.89 10.50
C ILE A 190 15.41 -10.25 9.02
N TYR A 191 16.38 -11.07 8.63
CA TYR A 191 16.41 -11.66 7.30
C TYR A 191 16.00 -13.14 7.36
N GLU A 192 15.02 -13.50 6.55
CA GLU A 192 14.54 -14.87 6.43
C GLU A 192 14.77 -15.40 5.02
N ALA A 193 15.33 -16.60 4.92
CA ALA A 193 15.48 -17.30 3.65
C ALA A 193 14.21 -18.11 3.37
N LEU A 194 13.59 -17.85 2.22
CA LEU A 194 12.43 -18.59 1.73
C LEU A 194 12.78 -19.26 0.40
N GLY A 195 13.28 -20.50 0.48
CA GLY A 195 13.80 -21.20 -0.69
C GLY A 195 15.08 -20.55 -1.22
N ASP A 196 15.05 -20.06 -2.45
CA ASP A 196 16.17 -19.35 -3.09
C ASP A 196 16.08 -17.82 -2.91
N ASP A 197 14.96 -17.31 -2.39
CA ASP A 197 14.74 -15.87 -2.13
C ASP A 197 15.00 -15.51 -0.67
N THR A 198 15.24 -14.22 -0.43
CA THR A 198 15.36 -13.63 0.92
C THR A 198 14.24 -12.63 1.13
N ARG A 199 13.70 -12.58 2.34
CA ARG A 199 12.78 -11.54 2.80
C ARG A 199 13.38 -10.78 3.96
N THR A 200 13.10 -9.49 4.03
CA THR A 200 13.35 -8.67 5.20
C THR A 200 12.04 -8.59 5.97
N VAL A 201 12.01 -9.12 7.18
CA VAL A 201 10.82 -9.20 8.01
C VAL A 201 10.89 -8.08 9.04
N VAL A 202 10.04 -7.08 8.89
CA VAL A 202 9.89 -5.98 9.85
C VAL A 202 8.95 -6.45 10.95
N ARG A 203 9.34 -6.23 12.20
CA ARG A 203 8.59 -6.63 13.39
C ARG A 203 8.36 -5.44 14.30
N THR A 204 7.12 -5.27 14.76
CA THR A 204 6.76 -4.20 15.71
C THR A 204 6.26 -4.81 17.00
N ILE A 205 6.77 -4.33 18.13
CA ILE A 205 6.33 -4.77 19.47
C ILE A 205 5.67 -3.59 20.16
N VAL A 206 4.35 -3.63 20.27
CA VAL A 206 3.49 -2.63 20.90
C VAL A 206 3.11 -2.98 22.35
N ASP A 207 2.98 -4.25 22.71
CA ASP A 207 2.82 -4.80 24.05
C ASP A 207 3.60 -6.12 24.28
N LEU A 208 3.31 -6.92 25.32
CA LEU A 208 4.01 -8.21 25.57
C LEU A 208 3.07 -9.41 25.53
N ASP A 209 1.78 -9.18 25.28
CA ASP A 209 0.75 -10.19 25.44
C ASP A 209 0.17 -10.64 24.07
N HIS A 210 0.39 -9.91 22.95
CA HIS A 210 -0.18 -10.25 21.63
C HIS A 210 0.71 -9.99 20.39
N ASP A 211 2.03 -9.93 20.54
CA ASP A 211 2.92 -9.26 19.57
C ASP A 211 3.79 -10.13 18.67
N ASP A 212 3.72 -11.45 18.79
CA ASP A 212 4.57 -12.34 17.97
C ASP A 212 4.24 -12.23 16.46
N ASP A 213 3.08 -11.69 16.11
CA ASP A 213 2.50 -11.73 14.76
C ASP A 213 2.42 -10.37 14.04
N LEU A 214 2.87 -9.26 14.64
CA LEU A 214 2.85 -7.93 13.98
C LEU A 214 4.04 -7.77 13.04
N GLN A 215 3.91 -8.33 11.84
CA GLN A 215 5.00 -8.40 10.86
C GLN A 215 4.58 -7.85 9.51
N ILE A 216 5.52 -7.18 8.85
CA ILE A 216 5.43 -6.77 7.45
C ILE A 216 6.58 -7.45 6.72
N LEU A 217 6.28 -8.05 5.57
CA LEU A 217 7.27 -8.72 4.74
C LEU A 217 7.72 -7.77 3.62
N LEU A 218 9.03 -7.52 3.54
CA LEU A 218 9.62 -6.85 2.39
C LEU A 218 10.30 -7.89 1.53
N ARG A 219 9.93 -7.98 0.26
CA ARG A 219 10.60 -8.88 -0.68
C ARG A 219 12.03 -8.41 -0.92
N GLY A 220 13.00 -9.30 -0.74
CA GLY A 220 14.42 -8.99 -0.90
C GLY A 220 15.15 -8.72 0.41
N HIS A 221 16.41 -8.32 0.26
CA HIS A 221 17.33 -8.06 1.37
C HIS A 221 17.56 -6.55 1.50
N HIS A 222 16.98 -5.95 2.54
CA HIS A 222 16.92 -4.52 2.76
C HIS A 222 17.67 -4.12 4.02
N GLU A 223 18.70 -3.29 3.87
CA GLU A 223 19.45 -2.72 4.99
C GLU A 223 18.70 -1.52 5.54
N LEU A 224 17.72 -1.77 6.42
CA LEU A 224 16.84 -0.74 6.95
C LEU A 224 17.52 0.13 8.00
N THR A 225 17.12 1.40 8.02
CA THR A 225 17.54 2.46 8.93
C THR A 225 16.32 3.12 9.56
N ALA A 226 16.54 4.11 10.44
CA ALA A 226 15.44 4.88 11.02
C ALA A 226 14.77 5.82 10.01
N GLU A 227 15.39 6.13 8.86
CA GLU A 227 14.84 7.03 7.84
C GLU A 227 13.69 6.36 7.07
N ASP A 228 13.76 5.03 6.93
CA ASP A 228 12.78 4.17 6.26
C ASP A 228 11.46 4.03 7.05
N PHE A 229 11.33 4.71 8.21
CA PHE A 229 10.15 4.63 9.06
C PHE A 229 9.61 6.00 9.47
N ILE A 230 8.28 6.08 9.60
CA ILE A 230 7.57 7.17 10.28
C ILE A 230 6.97 6.57 11.56
N LEU A 231 7.54 6.88 12.74
CA LEU A 231 7.19 6.23 14.02
C LEU A 231 6.45 7.12 15.02
N ALA A 232 6.39 8.42 14.75
CA ALA A 232 5.69 9.38 15.60
C ALA A 232 4.79 10.23 14.71
N ALA A 233 3.57 10.50 15.17
CA ALA A 233 2.70 11.46 14.52
C ALA A 233 3.44 12.81 14.48
N ILE A 234 3.56 13.41 13.29
CA ILE A 234 4.08 14.76 13.18
C ILE A 234 3.07 15.67 13.88
N GLU A 235 3.42 16.17 15.06
CA GLU A 235 2.66 17.25 15.71
C GLU A 235 2.53 18.41 14.69
N PRO A 236 1.31 18.85 14.33
CA PRO A 236 1.14 19.96 13.41
C PRO A 236 1.76 21.23 14.03
N GLY A 237 3.02 21.51 13.67
CA GLY A 237 3.79 22.63 14.23
C GLY A 237 5.31 22.46 14.27
N GLN A 238 5.87 21.26 14.12
CA GLN A 238 7.33 21.08 14.05
C GLN A 238 7.87 21.14 12.61
N VAL A 239 7.66 22.27 11.92
CA VAL A 239 8.61 22.68 10.89
C VAL A 239 9.78 23.31 11.63
N THR A 240 10.87 22.56 11.80
CA THR A 240 12.15 23.14 12.20
C THR A 240 12.62 24.05 11.08
N VAL A 241 12.32 25.34 11.20
CA VAL A 241 12.95 26.37 10.38
C VAL A 241 14.42 26.35 10.74
N ASP A 242 15.22 25.74 9.88
CA ASP A 242 16.66 25.67 10.03
C ASP A 242 17.23 27.09 9.90
N SER A 243 17.42 27.71 11.06
CA SER A 243 17.79 29.11 11.18
C SER A 243 19.28 29.24 11.34
N GLN A 244 20.09 28.67 10.42
CA GLN A 244 21.50 29.04 10.31
C GLN A 244 22.01 29.05 8.85
N THR A 245 22.00 30.24 8.26
CA THR A 245 23.21 30.76 7.61
C THR A 245 23.41 32.21 8.04
N MET A 246 24.27 32.39 9.05
CA MET A 246 24.94 33.65 9.35
C MET A 246 25.88 34.04 8.21
N GLY A 247 26.10 35.35 8.01
CA GLY A 247 27.32 35.80 7.33
C GLY A 247 27.30 37.26 6.91
N GLN A 248 27.71 38.15 7.82
CA GLN A 248 28.08 39.52 7.52
C GLN A 248 29.20 39.59 6.46
N ALA A 249 29.01 40.45 5.47
CA ALA A 249 29.99 41.45 5.00
C ALA A 249 29.25 42.55 4.24
#